data_AF-A0A1A0M641-F1
#
_entry.id   AF-A0A1A0M641-F1
#
_cell.length_a   1.000
_cell.length_b   1.000
_cell.length_c   1.000
_cell.angle_alpha   90.00
_cell.angle_beta   90.00
_cell.angle_gamma   90.00
#
_symmetry.space_group_name_H-M   'P 1'
#
loop_
_entity.id
_entity.type
_entity.pdbx_description
1 polymer ?
#
loop_
_entity_poly.entity_id
_entity_poly.type
_entity_poly.pdbx_seq_one_letter_code
_entity_poly.pdbx_strand_id
1 'polypeptide(L)'
;MPMRATACRMGAWVAASVFLAAATGIPTAGADPSVALPPMTSSGGGPIVGGGDEAAQGRMSLQLTSRNNPDIQEVDGSDAAAFINAAAGLTDLRLAAPFQLLQRALGCQKDNAGFGARAYRRADGQWGGAVLVIAKSATSDVDTLTNCVSSSWPKPTAGAATSMCNSGWTYPTSGENHRPETYYILLAGTASDFCSVPDANYRNYATAWP
;
A
#
# COMPACT_ATOMS: atom_id res chain seq x y z
N MET A 1 -1.49 -46.43 60.07
CA MET A 1 -0.75 -47.56 59.47
C MET A 1 -1.41 -47.88 58.12
N PRO A 2 -0.82 -47.48 56.99
CA PRO A 2 -1.40 -47.77 55.68
C PRO A 2 -0.99 -49.17 55.18
N MET A 3 -1.98 -49.93 54.70
CA MET A 3 -1.87 -51.24 54.07
C MET A 3 -1.08 -51.19 52.76
N ARG A 4 -0.15 -52.14 52.60
CA ARG A 4 0.47 -52.53 51.32
C ARG A 4 -0.54 -53.33 50.49
N ALA A 5 -0.64 -53.02 49.20
CA ALA A 5 -1.15 -53.94 48.20
C ALA A 5 -0.24 -53.89 46.96
N THR A 6 0.37 -55.04 46.67
CA THR A 6 1.20 -55.33 45.49
C THR A 6 0.30 -55.98 44.44
N ALA A 7 0.33 -55.54 43.18
CA ALA A 7 -0.20 -56.38 42.08
C ALA A 7 0.38 -56.01 40.70
N CYS A 8 1.08 -57.00 40.13
CA CYS A 8 1.12 -57.47 38.75
C CYS A 8 1.58 -56.56 37.59
N ARG A 9 2.77 -56.93 37.09
CA ARG A 9 3.22 -56.75 35.70
C ARG A 9 2.41 -57.64 34.74
N MET A 10 1.92 -57.08 33.65
CA MET A 10 1.78 -57.78 32.36
C MET A 10 2.09 -56.78 31.24
N GLY A 11 3.03 -57.16 30.38
CA GLY A 11 3.49 -56.33 29.28
C GLY A 11 2.55 -56.34 28.08
N ALA A 12 2.70 -55.33 27.23
CA ALA A 12 2.33 -55.45 25.83
C ALA A 12 3.07 -54.43 24.95
N TRP A 13 3.82 -54.97 24.00
CA TRP A 13 3.87 -54.62 22.58
C TRP A 13 4.32 -53.22 22.15
N VAL A 14 5.49 -53.26 21.49
CA VAL A 14 6.00 -52.30 20.51
C VAL A 14 4.96 -52.05 19.42
N ALA A 15 4.66 -50.79 19.14
CA ALA A 15 4.23 -50.33 17.83
C ALA A 15 4.85 -48.96 17.56
N ALA A 16 5.86 -48.96 16.69
CA ALA A 16 6.40 -47.76 16.08
C ALA A 16 5.30 -47.08 15.27
N SER A 17 5.11 -45.78 15.46
CA SER A 17 4.30 -44.95 14.56
C SER A 17 5.03 -43.63 14.36
N VAL A 18 6.00 -43.67 13.44
CA VAL A 18 6.56 -42.49 12.80
C VAL A 18 5.44 -41.92 11.93
N PHE A 19 4.71 -40.92 12.46
CA PHE A 19 3.78 -40.17 11.64
C PHE A 19 4.56 -39.14 10.82
N LEU A 20 4.59 -39.39 9.51
CA LEU A 20 4.98 -38.44 8.48
C LEU A 20 4.20 -37.13 8.67
N ALA A 21 4.89 -36.07 9.11
CA ALA A 21 4.44 -34.72 8.88
C ALA A 21 4.67 -34.39 7.40
N ALA A 22 3.77 -34.89 6.54
CA ALA A 22 3.64 -34.37 5.19
C ALA A 22 3.19 -32.91 5.34
N ALA A 23 4.13 -31.98 5.17
CA ALA A 23 3.84 -30.58 4.92
C ALA A 23 3.01 -30.52 3.64
N THR A 24 1.69 -30.59 3.78
CA THR A 24 0.76 -30.17 2.75
C THR A 24 0.98 -28.68 2.61
N GLY A 25 1.85 -28.32 1.67
CA GLY A 25 1.91 -26.97 1.14
C GLY A 25 0.49 -26.62 0.75
N ILE A 26 -0.13 -25.71 1.51
CA ILE A 26 -1.34 -25.02 1.07
C ILE A 26 -1.01 -24.56 -0.35
N PRO A 27 -1.82 -24.92 -1.37
CA PRO A 27 -1.59 -24.38 -2.69
C PRO A 27 -1.68 -22.87 -2.52
N THR A 28 -0.55 -22.18 -2.63
CA THR A 28 -0.56 -20.77 -2.95
C THR A 28 -1.34 -20.73 -4.25
N ALA A 29 -2.54 -20.16 -4.20
CA ALA A 29 -3.27 -19.83 -5.41
C ALA A 29 -2.35 -18.92 -6.21
N GLY A 30 -1.62 -19.55 -7.15
CA GLY A 30 -0.78 -18.87 -8.10
C GLY A 30 -1.70 -17.92 -8.84
N ALA A 31 -1.36 -16.63 -8.80
CA ALA A 31 -2.00 -15.65 -9.64
C ALA A 31 -2.05 -16.20 -11.06
N ASP A 32 -3.18 -16.02 -11.75
CA ASP A 32 -3.25 -16.29 -13.17
C ASP A 32 -2.17 -15.45 -13.86
N PRO A 33 -1.13 -16.05 -14.46
CA PRO A 33 -0.02 -15.31 -15.04
C PRO A 33 -0.46 -14.45 -16.24
N SER A 34 -1.71 -14.59 -16.69
CA SER A 34 -2.30 -13.76 -17.75
C SER A 34 -2.94 -12.46 -17.26
N VAL A 35 -3.21 -12.30 -15.95
CA VAL A 35 -3.80 -11.07 -15.40
C VAL A 35 -2.71 -10.21 -14.77
N ALA A 36 -2.49 -9.04 -15.34
CA ALA A 36 -1.43 -8.11 -14.95
C ALA A 36 -1.96 -6.69 -14.81
N LEU A 37 -1.28 -5.88 -14.01
CA LEU A 37 -1.51 -4.44 -13.94
C LEU A 37 -1.36 -3.80 -15.33
N PRO A 38 -2.19 -2.80 -15.67
CA PRO A 38 -2.15 -2.15 -16.97
C PRO A 38 -0.78 -1.50 -17.23
N PRO A 39 -0.31 -1.39 -18.48
CA PRO A 39 0.92 -0.69 -18.77
C PRO A 39 0.82 0.79 -18.37
N MET A 40 1.94 1.40 -18.03
CA MET A 40 2.00 2.83 -17.74
C MET A 40 2.60 3.58 -18.93
N THR A 41 1.99 4.71 -19.27
CA THR A 41 2.48 5.62 -20.32
C THR A 41 2.72 6.97 -19.68
N SER A 42 3.93 7.50 -19.79
CA SER A 42 4.24 8.85 -19.34
C SER A 42 3.98 9.85 -20.46
N SER A 43 3.14 10.86 -20.18
CA SER A 43 2.88 12.00 -21.05
C SER A 43 3.72 13.23 -20.68
N GLY A 44 4.42 13.19 -19.54
CA GLY A 44 5.23 14.31 -19.05
C GLY A 44 4.44 15.42 -18.36
N GLY A 45 3.20 15.13 -17.91
CA GLY A 45 2.29 16.11 -17.29
C GLY A 45 2.71 16.65 -15.90
N GLY A 46 3.79 16.14 -15.33
CA GLY A 46 4.30 16.55 -14.01
C GLY A 46 3.63 15.85 -12.83
N PRO A 47 4.09 16.13 -11.59
CA PRO A 47 3.66 15.44 -10.37
C PRO A 47 2.22 15.68 -9.93
N ILE A 48 1.61 16.82 -10.28
CA ILE A 48 0.27 17.20 -9.81
C ILE A 48 -0.81 16.83 -10.83
N VAL A 49 -1.85 16.12 -10.38
CA VAL A 49 -3.06 15.83 -11.16
C VAL A 49 -3.76 17.14 -11.53
N GLY A 50 -4.01 17.35 -12.83
CA GLY A 50 -4.61 18.58 -13.35
C GLY A 50 -3.64 19.76 -13.48
N GLY A 51 -2.36 19.57 -13.14
CA GLY A 51 -1.32 20.59 -13.25
C GLY A 51 -1.26 21.56 -12.05
N GLY A 52 -0.43 22.58 -12.19
CA GLY A 52 -0.12 23.56 -11.16
C GLY A 52 1.03 24.45 -11.60
N ASP A 53 1.31 25.53 -10.86
CA ASP A 53 2.46 26.38 -11.14
C ASP A 53 3.79 25.63 -10.91
N GLU A 54 4.87 26.12 -11.53
CA GLU A 54 6.18 25.47 -11.50
C GLU A 54 6.71 25.25 -10.07
N ALA A 55 6.43 26.17 -9.15
CA ALA A 55 6.88 26.06 -7.77
C ALA A 55 6.09 24.98 -7.01
N ALA A 56 4.78 24.88 -7.23
CA ALA A 56 3.95 23.83 -6.68
C ALA A 56 4.36 22.45 -7.23
N GLN A 57 4.58 22.34 -8.55
CA GLN A 57 5.07 21.12 -9.20
C GLN A 57 6.42 20.68 -8.60
N GLY A 58 7.37 21.62 -8.45
CA GLY A 58 8.68 21.33 -7.85
C GLY A 58 8.59 20.87 -6.38
N ARG A 59 7.74 21.49 -5.55
CA ARG A 59 7.52 21.05 -4.16
C ARG A 59 6.88 19.66 -4.09
N MET A 60 5.92 19.39 -4.97
CA MET A 60 5.21 18.11 -5.01
C MET A 60 6.14 16.98 -5.47
N SER A 61 7.00 17.22 -6.46
CA SER A 61 7.94 16.19 -6.94
C SER A 61 8.88 15.69 -5.85
N LEU A 62 9.22 16.56 -4.87
CA LEU A 62 10.07 16.21 -3.73
C LEU A 62 9.36 15.31 -2.70
N GLN A 63 8.03 15.29 -2.69
CA GLN A 63 7.26 14.41 -1.80
C GLN A 63 6.93 13.07 -2.45
N LEU A 64 6.84 13.03 -3.79
CA LEU A 64 6.68 11.78 -4.53
C LEU A 64 8.00 11.02 -4.50
N THR A 65 8.06 10.00 -3.64
CA THR A 65 9.27 9.18 -3.45
C THR A 65 9.56 8.38 -4.72
N SER A 66 10.77 8.45 -5.27
CA SER A 66 11.18 7.51 -6.33
C SER A 66 11.78 6.25 -5.72
N ARG A 67 11.54 5.09 -6.33
CA ARG A 67 12.13 3.81 -5.94
C ARG A 67 13.54 3.63 -6.50
N ASN A 68 13.95 4.42 -7.48
CA ASN A 68 15.26 4.32 -8.15
C ASN A 68 15.63 2.87 -8.54
N ASN A 69 14.64 2.09 -8.98
CA ASN A 69 14.82 0.71 -9.37
C ASN A 69 14.43 0.58 -10.86
N PRO A 70 15.35 0.14 -11.74
CA PRO A 70 15.08 0.03 -13.17
C PRO A 70 13.97 -0.98 -13.52
N ASP A 71 13.68 -1.94 -12.65
CA ASP A 71 12.62 -2.93 -12.84
C ASP A 71 11.22 -2.39 -12.49
N ILE A 72 11.16 -1.17 -11.94
CA ILE A 72 9.94 -0.48 -11.55
C ILE A 72 9.74 0.73 -12.46
N GLN A 73 8.68 0.71 -13.24
CA GLN A 73 8.20 1.87 -13.97
C GLN A 73 7.53 2.83 -12.98
N GLU A 74 7.66 4.13 -13.22
CA GLU A 74 7.05 5.20 -12.44
C GLU A 74 6.40 6.22 -13.38
N VAL A 75 5.19 6.65 -13.06
CA VAL A 75 4.52 7.76 -13.74
C VAL A 75 3.85 8.66 -12.71
N ASP A 76 3.62 9.91 -13.10
CA ASP A 76 3.28 11.01 -12.20
C ASP A 76 1.97 11.71 -12.60
N GLY A 77 1.38 12.43 -11.65
CA GLY A 77 0.23 13.30 -11.85
C GLY A 77 -0.93 12.61 -12.56
N SER A 78 -1.39 13.21 -13.66
CA SER A 78 -2.54 12.71 -14.43
C SER A 78 -2.32 11.30 -14.99
N ASP A 79 -1.09 10.92 -15.34
CA ASP A 79 -0.78 9.57 -15.82
C ASP A 79 -0.92 8.54 -14.70
N ALA A 80 -0.47 8.90 -13.49
CA ALA A 80 -0.67 8.08 -12.30
C ALA A 80 -2.15 7.92 -11.96
N ALA A 81 -2.94 9.00 -12.05
CA ALA A 81 -4.38 8.95 -11.83
C ALA A 81 -5.09 8.07 -12.88
N ALA A 82 -4.69 8.15 -14.15
CA ALA A 82 -5.22 7.28 -15.20
C ALA A 82 -4.89 5.80 -14.93
N PHE A 83 -3.65 5.50 -14.53
CA PHE A 83 -3.24 4.15 -14.14
C PHE A 83 -4.05 3.63 -12.94
N ILE A 84 -4.23 4.44 -11.89
CA ILE A 84 -5.03 4.07 -10.71
C ILE A 84 -6.46 3.71 -11.13
N ASN A 85 -7.09 4.53 -11.97
CA ASN A 85 -8.44 4.27 -12.46
C ASN A 85 -8.53 2.98 -13.28
N ALA A 86 -7.55 2.73 -14.16
CA ALA A 86 -7.49 1.51 -14.96
C ALA A 86 -7.27 0.26 -14.09
N ALA A 87 -6.33 0.33 -13.14
CA ALA A 87 -6.00 -0.78 -12.25
C ALA A 87 -7.14 -1.11 -11.27
N ALA A 88 -7.88 -0.09 -10.80
CA ALA A 88 -9.05 -0.27 -9.94
C ALA A 88 -10.22 -1.00 -10.66
N GLY A 89 -10.27 -0.92 -11.99
CA GLY A 89 -11.25 -1.60 -12.84
C GLY A 89 -10.89 -3.02 -13.25
N LEU A 90 -9.75 -3.57 -12.78
CA LEU A 90 -9.38 -4.95 -13.06
C LEU A 90 -10.35 -5.93 -12.41
N THR A 91 -10.58 -7.07 -13.08
CA THR A 91 -11.40 -8.16 -12.56
C THR A 91 -10.73 -8.94 -11.43
N ASP A 92 -9.39 -8.96 -11.41
CA ASP A 92 -8.64 -9.55 -10.29
C ASP A 92 -8.64 -8.59 -9.09
N LEU A 93 -9.45 -8.93 -8.10
CA LEU A 93 -9.62 -8.16 -6.88
C LEU A 93 -8.33 -8.01 -6.06
N ARG A 94 -7.37 -8.94 -6.17
CA ARG A 94 -6.11 -8.84 -5.43
C ARG A 94 -5.26 -7.69 -5.96
N LEU A 95 -5.27 -7.50 -7.27
CA LEU A 95 -4.60 -6.39 -7.92
C LEU A 95 -5.43 -5.11 -7.83
N ALA A 96 -6.75 -5.19 -8.00
CA ALA A 96 -7.64 -4.02 -8.04
C ALA A 96 -7.85 -3.35 -6.67
N ALA A 97 -7.97 -4.13 -5.59
CA ALA A 97 -8.33 -3.63 -4.27
C ALA A 97 -7.51 -2.42 -3.78
N PRO A 98 -6.15 -2.41 -3.82
CA PRO A 98 -5.39 -1.24 -3.39
C PRO A 98 -5.70 0.00 -4.24
N PHE A 99 -5.89 -0.17 -5.55
CA PHE A 99 -6.21 0.93 -6.45
C PHE A 99 -7.64 1.42 -6.30
N GLN A 100 -8.59 0.58 -5.89
CA GLN A 100 -9.94 1.01 -5.55
C GLN A 100 -9.95 1.95 -4.33
N LEU A 101 -9.06 1.75 -3.35
CA LEU A 101 -8.88 2.69 -2.23
C LEU A 101 -8.39 4.04 -2.75
N LEU A 102 -7.33 4.01 -3.56
CA LEU A 102 -6.69 5.20 -4.15
C LEU A 102 -7.64 5.95 -5.09
N GLN A 103 -8.45 5.23 -5.87
CA GLN A 103 -9.45 5.81 -6.76
C GLN A 103 -10.51 6.58 -5.97
N ARG A 104 -10.98 6.03 -4.84
CA ARG A 104 -11.92 6.75 -3.96
C ARG A 104 -11.27 7.98 -3.34
N ALA A 105 -10.01 7.89 -2.91
CA ALA A 105 -9.27 9.04 -2.41
C ALA A 105 -9.07 10.13 -3.48
N LEU A 106 -8.74 9.76 -4.73
CA LEU A 106 -8.68 10.70 -5.86
C LEU A 106 -10.03 11.40 -6.09
N GLY A 107 -11.15 10.68 -5.94
CA GLY A 107 -12.49 11.26 -6.03
C GLY A 107 -12.81 12.31 -4.94
N CYS A 108 -12.01 12.40 -3.88
CA CYS A 108 -12.14 13.45 -2.85
C CYS A 108 -11.53 14.79 -3.28
N GLN A 109 -10.88 14.86 -4.44
CA GLN A 109 -10.33 16.11 -4.97
C GLN A 109 -11.43 17.12 -5.26
N LYS A 110 -11.17 18.37 -4.91
CA LYS A 110 -11.92 19.51 -5.44
C LYS A 110 -11.58 19.66 -6.92
N ASP A 111 -12.61 19.66 -7.78
CA ASP A 111 -12.49 19.91 -9.22
C ASP A 111 -11.54 18.95 -9.97
N ASN A 112 -11.28 17.75 -9.40
CA ASN A 112 -10.39 16.70 -9.94
C ASN A 112 -8.93 17.16 -10.16
N ALA A 113 -8.42 18.06 -9.30
CA ALA A 113 -7.05 18.57 -9.40
C ALA A 113 -6.38 18.77 -8.04
N GLY A 114 -5.06 18.96 -8.07
CA GLY A 114 -4.29 19.47 -6.93
C GLY A 114 -3.58 18.42 -6.06
N PHE A 115 -3.89 17.13 -6.20
CA PHE A 115 -3.07 16.11 -5.53
C PHE A 115 -1.84 15.79 -6.37
N GLY A 116 -0.71 15.60 -5.71
CA GLY A 116 0.40 14.84 -6.27
C GLY A 116 0.03 13.38 -6.36
N ALA A 117 0.38 12.73 -7.46
CA ALA A 117 0.19 11.30 -7.62
C ALA A 117 1.44 10.68 -8.25
N ARG A 118 1.86 9.52 -7.73
CA ARG A 118 2.86 8.66 -8.40
C ARG A 118 2.38 7.22 -8.37
N ALA A 119 2.40 6.57 -9.52
CA ALA A 119 2.11 5.16 -9.66
C ALA A 119 3.39 4.36 -9.94
N TYR A 120 3.40 3.10 -9.49
CA TYR A 120 4.51 2.18 -9.64
C TYR A 120 4.01 0.85 -10.18
N ARG A 121 4.78 0.29 -11.11
CA ARG A 121 4.48 -1.01 -11.70
C ARG A 121 5.77 -1.73 -11.98
N ARG A 122 5.90 -2.96 -11.51
CA ARG A 122 7.01 -3.83 -11.86
C ARG A 122 6.84 -4.39 -13.28
N ALA A 123 7.93 -4.74 -13.94
CA ALA A 123 7.90 -5.28 -15.31
C ALA A 123 6.97 -6.50 -15.47
N ASP A 124 6.89 -7.37 -14.44
CA ASP A 124 6.02 -8.55 -14.42
C ASP A 124 4.52 -8.23 -14.32
N GLY A 125 4.15 -6.98 -13.99
CA GLY A 125 2.77 -6.55 -13.82
C GLY A 125 2.02 -7.17 -12.63
N GLN A 126 2.70 -7.98 -11.80
CA GLN A 126 2.12 -8.63 -10.62
C GLN A 126 2.34 -7.80 -9.35
N TRP A 127 3.24 -6.82 -9.43
CA TRP A 127 3.55 -5.91 -8.36
C TRP A 127 3.34 -4.46 -8.76
N GLY A 128 2.70 -3.69 -7.89
CA GLY A 128 2.54 -2.27 -8.08
C GLY A 128 1.83 -1.60 -6.91
N GLY A 129 1.71 -0.30 -7.01
CA GLY A 129 1.03 0.53 -6.03
C GLY A 129 1.02 1.97 -6.47
N ALA A 130 0.49 2.85 -5.63
CA ALA A 130 0.59 4.28 -5.84
C ALA A 130 0.72 5.04 -4.53
N VAL A 131 1.23 6.25 -4.65
CA VAL A 131 1.26 7.27 -3.61
C VAL A 131 0.40 8.44 -4.08
N LEU A 132 -0.48 8.91 -3.21
CA LEU A 132 -1.12 10.21 -3.35
C LEU A 132 -0.55 11.13 -2.28
N VAL A 133 -0.22 12.36 -2.67
CA VAL A 133 0.29 13.41 -1.80
C VAL A 133 -0.61 14.63 -1.92
N ILE A 134 -1.09 15.12 -0.80
CA ILE A 134 -2.03 16.23 -0.74
C ILE A 134 -1.36 17.34 0.05
N ALA A 135 -1.07 18.45 -0.62
CA ALA A 135 -0.60 19.65 0.03
C ALA A 135 -1.67 20.21 0.97
N LYS A 136 -1.33 20.45 2.25
CA LYS A 136 -2.25 21.12 3.17
C LYS A 136 -2.63 22.51 2.66
N SER A 137 -1.72 23.22 2.00
CA SER A 137 -2.01 24.53 1.41
C SER A 137 -3.04 24.47 0.26
N ALA A 138 -3.11 23.34 -0.44
CA ALA A 138 -4.08 23.10 -1.52
C ALA A 138 -5.43 22.59 -0.99
N THR A 139 -5.56 22.36 0.32
CA THR A 139 -6.77 21.82 0.95
C THR A 139 -7.44 22.90 1.78
N SER A 140 -8.50 23.52 1.25
CA SER A 140 -9.25 24.57 1.97
C SER A 140 -9.99 24.06 3.20
N ASP A 141 -10.38 22.79 3.21
CA ASP A 141 -11.11 22.14 4.29
C ASP A 141 -10.59 20.71 4.51
N VAL A 142 -9.75 20.56 5.52
CA VAL A 142 -9.11 19.28 5.89
C VAL A 142 -10.10 18.31 6.51
N ASP A 143 -11.13 18.80 7.20
CA ASP A 143 -12.11 17.94 7.86
C ASP A 143 -13.02 17.29 6.81
N THR A 144 -13.44 18.05 5.80
CA THR A 144 -14.18 17.51 4.66
C THR A 144 -13.36 16.48 3.89
N LEU A 145 -12.07 16.76 3.62
CA LEU A 145 -11.17 15.79 2.98
C LEU A 145 -11.03 14.51 3.82
N THR A 146 -10.76 14.67 5.12
CA THR A 146 -10.55 13.54 6.04
C THR A 146 -11.81 12.69 6.14
N ASN A 147 -13.00 13.30 6.22
CA ASN A 147 -14.28 12.59 6.21
C ASN A 147 -14.50 11.82 4.90
N CYS A 148 -14.15 12.41 3.76
CA CYS A 148 -14.25 11.72 2.47
C CYS A 148 -13.33 10.49 2.41
N VAL A 149 -12.05 10.65 2.77
CA VAL A 149 -11.06 9.56 2.71
C VAL A 149 -11.33 8.48 3.77
N SER A 150 -11.61 8.85 5.03
CA SER A 150 -11.84 7.92 6.15
C SER A 150 -13.04 7.00 5.94
N SER A 151 -14.07 7.43 5.20
CA SER A 151 -15.21 6.58 4.84
C SER A 151 -14.83 5.33 4.04
N SER A 152 -13.66 5.37 3.41
CA SER A 152 -13.26 4.49 2.31
C SER A 152 -11.88 3.87 2.49
N TRP A 153 -11.10 4.33 3.47
CA TRP A 153 -9.73 3.93 3.74
C TRP A 153 -9.67 2.99 4.95
N PRO A 154 -9.51 1.67 4.75
CA PRO A 154 -9.45 0.73 5.85
C PRO A 154 -8.21 0.96 6.71
N LYS A 155 -8.29 0.60 8.00
CA LYS A 155 -7.12 0.64 8.89
C LYS A 155 -6.01 -0.29 8.34
N PRO A 156 -4.73 0.11 8.38
CA PRO A 156 -3.63 -0.70 7.86
C PRO A 156 -3.68 -2.12 8.43
N THR A 157 -3.73 -3.13 7.56
CA THR A 157 -3.76 -4.53 7.99
C THR A 157 -2.33 -5.08 7.98
N ALA A 158 -1.85 -5.60 9.10
CA ALA A 158 -0.57 -6.31 9.12
C ALA A 158 -0.74 -7.64 8.36
N GLY A 159 -0.19 -7.73 7.15
CA GLY A 159 -0.27 -8.92 6.30
C GLY A 159 1.09 -9.49 5.92
N ALA A 160 1.09 -10.73 5.41
CA ALA A 160 2.25 -11.41 4.84
C ALA A 160 2.85 -10.65 3.62
N ALA A 161 4.01 -11.07 3.11
CA ALA A 161 4.74 -10.40 2.02
C ALA A 161 3.88 -10.07 0.77
N THR A 162 2.88 -10.90 0.47
CA THR A 162 1.97 -10.76 -0.69
C THR A 162 0.60 -10.17 -0.33
N SER A 163 0.42 -9.73 0.92
CA SER A 163 -0.82 -9.09 1.36
C SER A 163 -0.81 -7.65 0.88
N MET A 164 -1.96 -7.20 0.38
CA MET A 164 -2.19 -5.78 0.09
C MET A 164 -1.76 -4.93 1.28
N CYS A 165 -1.12 -3.80 1.01
CA CYS A 165 -0.81 -2.83 2.04
C CYS A 165 -1.50 -1.51 1.73
N ASN A 166 -1.88 -0.82 2.79
CA ASN A 166 -2.33 0.55 2.72
C ASN A 166 -1.92 1.27 4.00
N SER A 167 -1.46 2.51 3.86
CA SER A 167 -1.09 3.36 4.97
C SER A 167 -1.39 4.81 4.61
N GLY A 168 -1.48 5.65 5.63
CA GLY A 168 -1.52 7.07 5.40
C GLY A 168 -0.91 7.83 6.56
N TRP A 169 -0.42 9.01 6.21
CA TRP A 169 0.51 9.77 7.04
C TRP A 169 0.28 11.26 6.86
N THR A 170 0.34 12.00 7.95
CA THR A 170 0.55 13.45 7.94
C THR A 170 2.05 13.70 8.10
N TYR A 171 2.71 14.22 7.06
CA TYR A 171 4.16 14.39 7.00
C TYR A 171 4.57 15.79 6.48
N PRO A 172 5.61 16.42 7.03
CA PRO A 172 6.21 16.11 8.33
C PRO A 172 5.31 16.60 9.47
N THR A 173 5.26 15.87 10.58
CA THR A 173 4.78 16.43 11.84
C THR A 173 5.89 17.24 12.47
N SER A 174 5.62 18.52 12.75
CA SER A 174 6.54 19.53 13.28
C SER A 174 7.61 18.94 14.21
N GLY A 175 8.85 18.87 13.74
CA GLY A 175 9.96 18.30 14.50
C GLY A 175 11.25 18.18 13.68
N GLU A 176 11.14 17.89 12.39
CA GLU A 176 12.31 17.80 11.51
C GLU A 176 12.32 18.96 10.50
N ASN A 177 13.23 19.92 10.72
CA ASN A 177 13.72 20.87 9.71
C ASN A 177 12.72 21.86 9.08
N HIS A 178 11.90 22.57 9.88
CA HIS A 178 11.17 23.78 9.44
C HIS A 178 10.60 23.70 8.01
N ARG A 179 10.07 22.53 7.60
CA ARG A 179 9.57 22.41 6.24
C ARG A 179 8.33 23.29 6.13
N PRO A 180 8.22 24.12 5.08
CA PRO A 180 7.24 25.19 5.01
C PRO A 180 5.79 24.68 4.86
N GLU A 181 5.60 23.38 4.64
CA GLU A 181 4.33 22.79 4.26
C GLU A 181 4.16 21.38 4.84
N THR A 182 2.94 21.11 5.31
CA THR A 182 2.48 19.76 5.71
C THR A 182 1.77 19.09 4.53
N TYR A 183 2.00 17.80 4.37
CA TYR A 183 1.38 16.97 3.36
C TYR A 183 0.61 15.81 4.01
N TYR A 184 -0.52 15.45 3.41
CA TYR A 184 -1.22 14.21 3.70
C TYR A 184 -0.87 13.19 2.63
N ILE A 185 -0.39 12.03 3.04
CA ILE A 185 0.18 11.01 2.17
C ILE A 185 -0.67 9.76 2.32
N LEU A 186 -1.11 9.21 1.20
CA LEU A 186 -1.83 7.93 1.12
C LEU A 186 -1.02 6.98 0.26
N LEU A 187 -0.80 5.78 0.76
CA LEU A 187 -0.03 4.74 0.10
C LEU A 187 -0.89 3.50 0.03
N ALA A 188 -0.97 2.87 -1.14
CA ALA A 188 -1.49 1.52 -1.24
C ALA A 188 -0.75 0.73 -2.31
N GLY A 189 -0.60 -0.57 -2.07
CA GLY A 189 0.12 -1.47 -2.97
C GLY A 189 -0.43 -2.89 -2.92
N THR A 190 -0.15 -3.64 -3.98
CA THR A 190 -0.59 -5.04 -4.15
C THR A 190 0.16 -6.00 -3.22
N ALA A 191 1.27 -5.57 -2.64
CA ALA A 191 2.12 -6.36 -1.75
C ALA A 191 2.70 -5.51 -0.62
N SER A 192 3.06 -6.13 0.51
CA SER A 192 3.46 -5.41 1.73
C SER A 192 4.86 -4.83 1.67
N ASP A 193 5.72 -5.35 0.79
CA ASP A 193 7.02 -4.75 0.48
C ASP A 193 6.89 -3.37 -0.20
N PHE A 194 5.74 -3.07 -0.82
CA PHE A 194 5.47 -1.74 -1.33
C PHE A 194 5.45 -0.71 -0.18
N CYS A 195 4.63 -0.91 0.85
CA CYS A 195 4.48 0.09 1.92
C CYS A 195 5.62 0.05 2.95
N SER A 196 6.35 -1.06 3.08
CA SER A 196 7.35 -1.25 4.15
C SER A 196 8.44 -0.15 4.19
N VAL A 197 9.02 0.18 3.04
CA VAL A 197 10.09 1.19 2.93
C VAL A 197 9.54 2.62 3.17
N PRO A 198 8.47 3.08 2.50
CA PRO A 198 7.83 4.35 2.82
C PRO A 198 7.41 4.46 4.29
N ASP A 199 6.78 3.43 4.85
CA ASP A 199 6.31 3.45 6.23
C ASP A 199 7.45 3.52 7.24
N ALA A 200 8.59 2.87 6.97
CA ALA A 200 9.77 2.99 7.81
C ALA A 200 10.30 4.43 7.85
N ASN A 201 10.23 5.15 6.73
CA ASN A 201 10.62 6.56 6.67
C ASN A 201 9.61 7.46 7.41
N TYR A 202 8.31 7.21 7.24
CA TYR A 202 7.27 8.06 7.84
C TYR A 202 7.12 7.86 9.35
N ARG A 203 7.32 6.65 9.88
CA ARG A 203 7.09 6.35 11.31
C ARG A 203 7.82 7.25 12.30
N ASN A 204 8.97 7.81 11.94
CA ASN A 204 9.75 8.66 12.84
C ASN A 204 9.35 10.14 12.77
N TYR A 205 8.69 10.56 11.70
CA TYR A 205 8.54 11.98 11.33
C TYR A 205 7.12 12.36 10.89
N ALA A 206 6.19 11.42 10.95
CA ALA A 206 4.81 11.57 10.55
C ALA A 206 3.86 11.02 11.62
N THR A 207 2.61 11.46 11.57
CA THR A 207 1.51 10.86 12.35
C THR A 207 0.58 10.10 11.42
N ALA A 208 -0.04 9.03 11.91
CA ALA A 208 -1.01 8.26 11.13
C ALA A 208 -2.22 9.14 10.74
N TRP A 209 -2.70 8.96 9.51
CA TRP A 209 -3.87 9.63 8.92
C TRP A 209 -4.39 8.77 7.75
N PRO A 210 -5.68 8.80 7.35
CA PRO A 210 -6.80 9.41 8.06
C PRO A 210 -7.09 8.74 9.40
#